data_AF-A0A916VUX4-F1
#
_entry.id   AF-A0A916VUX4-F1
#
_cell.length_a   1.000
_cell.length_b   1.000
_cell.length_c   1.000
_cell.angle_alpha   90.00
_cell.angle_beta   90.00
_cell.angle_gamma   90.00
#
_symmetry.space_group_name_H-M   'P 1'
#
loop_
_entity.id
_entity.type
_entity.pdbx_description
1 polymer ?
#
loop_
_entity_poly.entity_id
_entity_poly.type
_entity_poly.pdbx_seq_one_letter_code
_entity_poly.pdbx_strand_id
1 'polypeptide(L)'
;MPALLSVVVASLIVGYFVLMPGDYRSLGWPSATSVVGASNFYFLWNTGYFDQAADLLPLLHTWSLGVEEQFYLVWPIVLVTIAGLSRKAFLPTVLALFAIIISSFAAAYILVAEDPQAAFYLPYTRAWELALGALLVFAPKLSGKWAQVTAPLGLALIVGSALVLTSSDPFPGMNALAPCLGAVLLIWPSQKTSAIAHALSVEALRQIGLASYSLYLWHWPVLVFYRHYNLGEMPSGLEVALLLAVSIGLAFLSLRFIEAPFRRMRLRNVRAVTVGATASCVVAVSGFALAAADGVPSRLDTTFRAMESREVMWSWDCPDVGVLGDLGKVCVFGEDWEASTDRIFLWGDSHAIHFVPVLNAVLKPGQSAVLFHACPASMGGSYHRNRRDLPTYRAECIESREKALGFIENTPNITTVVLASLWQAGYLAQDWAQESQSDPGTAFYNALSETLDAVRFPDPKLFWSPISHRFHSIR
;
A
#
# COMPACT_ATOMS: atom_id res chain seq x y z
N MET A 1 -1.30 4.55 -22.81
CA MET A 1 -2.46 3.68 -23.12
C MET A 1 -2.10 2.22 -23.41
N PRO A 2 -1.48 1.79 -24.53
CA PRO A 2 -1.25 0.35 -24.75
C PRO A 2 -0.43 -0.35 -23.66
N ALA A 3 0.62 0.30 -23.15
CA ALA A 3 1.41 -0.23 -22.04
C ALA A 3 0.60 -0.34 -20.74
N LEU A 4 -0.18 0.71 -20.39
CA LEU A 4 -1.07 0.70 -19.24
C LEU A 4 -2.06 -0.48 -19.31
N LEU A 5 -2.77 -0.64 -20.43
CA LEU A 5 -3.71 -1.75 -20.62
C LEU A 5 -3.02 -3.10 -20.43
N SER A 6 -1.81 -3.25 -20.96
CA SER A 6 -1.04 -4.49 -20.84
C SER A 6 -0.65 -4.79 -19.40
N VAL A 7 -0.25 -3.76 -18.65
CA VAL A 7 0.09 -3.88 -17.22
C VAL A 7 -1.16 -4.19 -16.38
N VAL A 8 -2.30 -3.54 -16.66
CA VAL A 8 -3.56 -3.84 -15.97
C VAL A 8 -3.99 -5.29 -16.22
N VAL A 9 -3.95 -5.74 -17.49
CA VAL A 9 -4.27 -7.14 -17.83
C VAL A 9 -3.29 -8.11 -17.17
N ALA A 10 -1.99 -7.83 -17.20
CA ALA A 10 -1.00 -8.66 -16.53
C ALA A 10 -1.24 -8.71 -15.02
N SER A 11 -1.54 -7.58 -14.38
CA SER A 11 -1.89 -7.51 -12.96
C SER A 11 -3.16 -8.30 -12.64
N LEU A 12 -4.20 -8.25 -13.50
CA LEU A 12 -5.40 -9.06 -13.33
C LEU A 12 -5.10 -10.56 -13.43
N ILE A 13 -4.22 -10.97 -14.34
CA ILE A 13 -3.80 -12.37 -14.51
C ILE A 13 -2.98 -12.83 -13.30
N VAL A 14 -1.94 -12.09 -12.92
CA VAL A 14 -1.10 -12.44 -11.77
C VAL A 14 -1.91 -12.41 -10.48
N GLY A 15 -2.79 -11.43 -10.33
CA GLY A 15 -3.68 -11.29 -9.18
C GLY A 15 -4.61 -12.49 -8.99
N TYR A 16 -5.05 -13.14 -10.08
CA TYR A 16 -5.83 -14.36 -10.01
C TYR A 16 -5.10 -15.51 -9.29
N PHE A 17 -3.77 -15.56 -9.37
CA PHE A 17 -2.97 -16.63 -8.75
C PHE A 17 -2.37 -16.24 -7.41
N VAL A 18 -2.07 -14.96 -7.19
CA VAL A 18 -1.31 -14.48 -6.03
C VAL A 18 -2.20 -13.88 -4.94
N LEU A 19 -3.26 -13.16 -5.31
CA LEU A 19 -4.07 -12.42 -4.33
C LEU A 19 -5.16 -13.30 -3.72
N MET A 20 -5.59 -12.99 -2.50
CA MET A 20 -6.83 -13.51 -1.92
C MET A 20 -8.05 -12.81 -2.53
N PRO A 21 -9.27 -13.39 -2.51
CA PRO A 21 -10.42 -12.79 -3.19
C PRO A 21 -10.72 -11.36 -2.72
N GLY A 22 -10.62 -11.06 -1.42
CA GLY A 22 -10.66 -9.69 -0.91
C GLY A 22 -9.67 -8.72 -1.58
N ASP A 23 -8.39 -9.09 -1.68
CA ASP A 23 -7.35 -8.28 -2.35
C ASP A 23 -7.57 -8.21 -3.86
N TYR A 24 -8.05 -9.29 -4.47
CA TYR A 24 -8.30 -9.36 -5.90
C TYR A 24 -9.51 -8.51 -6.31
N ARG A 25 -10.53 -8.44 -5.45
CA ARG A 25 -11.64 -7.48 -5.55
C ARG A 25 -11.12 -6.04 -5.50
N SER A 26 -10.21 -5.74 -4.56
CA SER A 26 -9.57 -4.43 -4.42
C SER A 26 -8.70 -4.06 -5.62
N LEU A 27 -8.22 -5.03 -6.42
CA LEU A 27 -7.54 -4.80 -7.70
C LEU A 27 -8.52 -4.46 -8.84
N GLY A 28 -9.75 -4.97 -8.81
CA GLY A 28 -10.75 -4.78 -9.86
C GLY A 28 -11.12 -3.31 -10.11
N TRP A 29 -11.33 -2.55 -9.04
CA TRP A 29 -11.69 -1.13 -9.14
C TRP A 29 -10.58 -0.25 -9.74
N PRO A 30 -9.33 -0.26 -9.24
CA PRO A 30 -8.19 0.42 -9.88
C PRO A 30 -7.97 -0.01 -11.33
N SER A 31 -8.23 -1.28 -11.67
CA SER A 31 -8.13 -1.75 -13.06
C SER A 31 -9.12 -1.03 -13.97
N ALA A 32 -10.34 -0.75 -13.47
CA ALA A 32 -11.35 -0.02 -14.22
C ALA A 32 -11.14 1.50 -14.23
N THR A 33 -10.74 2.08 -13.10
CA THR A 33 -10.59 3.54 -12.98
C THR A 33 -9.29 4.06 -13.59
N SER A 34 -8.20 3.27 -13.58
CA SER A 34 -6.93 3.66 -14.21
C SER A 34 -7.03 3.84 -15.72
N VAL A 35 -7.77 2.97 -16.42
CA VAL A 35 -7.87 3.02 -17.89
C VAL A 35 -8.76 4.14 -18.42
N VAL A 36 -9.50 4.82 -17.54
CA VAL A 36 -10.29 6.02 -17.82
C VAL A 36 -9.71 7.28 -17.17
N GLY A 37 -8.53 7.18 -16.54
CA GLY A 37 -7.85 8.32 -15.92
C GLY A 37 -8.47 8.83 -14.61
N ALA A 38 -9.20 7.99 -13.89
CA ALA A 38 -9.93 8.34 -12.66
C ALA A 38 -9.45 7.59 -11.40
N SER A 39 -8.32 6.88 -11.49
CA SER A 39 -7.72 6.12 -10.38
C SER A 39 -7.47 6.97 -9.14
N ASN A 40 -7.07 8.24 -9.30
CA ASN A 40 -6.83 9.16 -8.18
C ASN A 40 -8.08 9.37 -7.31
N PHE A 41 -9.28 9.44 -7.90
CA PHE A 41 -10.53 9.58 -7.15
C PHE A 41 -10.90 8.29 -6.41
N TYR A 42 -10.65 7.13 -7.02
CA TYR A 42 -10.83 5.86 -6.32
C TYR A 42 -9.95 5.81 -5.06
N PHE A 43 -8.66 6.08 -5.19
CA PHE A 43 -7.77 6.04 -4.03
C PHE A 43 -8.10 7.13 -3.01
N LEU A 44 -8.54 8.32 -3.44
CA LEU A 44 -9.05 9.35 -2.53
C LEU A 44 -10.17 8.85 -1.62
N TRP A 45 -11.08 8.01 -2.11
CA TRP A 45 -12.21 7.52 -1.32
C TRP A 45 -11.99 6.14 -0.67
N ASN A 46 -10.92 5.44 -1.03
CA ASN A 46 -10.70 4.03 -0.66
C ASN A 46 -9.31 3.73 -0.05
N THR A 47 -8.54 4.75 0.33
CA THR A 47 -7.29 4.58 1.10
C THR A 47 -7.35 5.34 2.43
N GLY A 48 -8.18 4.89 3.38
CA GLY A 48 -8.29 5.43 4.74
C GLY A 48 -7.70 4.53 5.83
N TYR A 49 -7.86 4.93 7.09
CA TYR A 49 -7.34 4.25 8.28
C TYR A 49 -7.78 2.77 8.42
N PHE A 50 -8.94 2.42 7.86
CA PHE A 50 -9.51 1.06 7.90
C PHE A 50 -9.34 0.27 6.60
N ASP A 51 -8.70 0.85 5.58
CA ASP A 51 -8.52 0.20 4.29
C ASP A 51 -7.25 -0.66 4.25
N GLN A 52 -7.13 -1.49 3.21
CA GLN A 52 -5.91 -2.25 2.96
C GLN A 52 -4.69 -1.33 2.99
N ALA A 53 -3.58 -1.85 3.51
CA ALA A 53 -2.32 -1.13 3.50
C ALA A 53 -2.03 -0.68 2.06
N ALA A 54 -2.06 0.64 1.81
CA ALA A 54 -2.09 1.18 0.45
C ALA A 54 -0.88 0.70 -0.38
N ASP A 55 0.24 0.43 0.29
CA ASP A 55 1.48 -0.13 -0.23
C ASP A 55 1.37 -1.58 -0.75
N LEU A 56 0.23 -2.25 -0.53
CA LEU A 56 -0.10 -3.56 -1.07
C LEU A 56 -1.14 -3.52 -2.21
N LEU A 57 -1.57 -2.33 -2.64
CA LEU A 57 -2.47 -2.18 -3.79
C LEU A 57 -1.67 -2.24 -5.11
N PRO A 58 -1.86 -3.26 -5.98
CA PRO A 58 -0.96 -3.48 -7.12
C PRO A 58 -0.97 -2.37 -8.18
N LEU A 59 -2.03 -1.56 -8.22
CA LEU A 59 -2.18 -0.45 -9.16
C LEU A 59 -2.18 0.92 -8.46
N LEU A 60 -1.70 1.01 -7.20
CA LEU A 60 -1.69 2.28 -6.45
C LEU A 60 -1.08 3.41 -7.28
N HIS A 61 0.15 3.22 -7.76
CA HIS A 61 0.91 4.21 -8.51
C HIS A 61 0.10 4.92 -9.62
N THR A 62 -0.88 4.25 -10.25
CA THR A 62 -1.72 4.81 -11.32
C THR A 62 -2.50 6.07 -10.92
N TRP A 63 -2.63 6.39 -9.62
CA TRP A 63 -3.25 7.65 -9.18
C TRP A 63 -2.57 8.87 -9.81
N SER A 64 -1.24 8.92 -9.88
CA SER A 64 -0.54 10.09 -10.40
C SER A 64 -0.68 10.20 -11.91
N LEU A 65 -0.84 9.05 -12.60
CA LEU A 65 -1.18 9.01 -14.02
C LEU A 65 -2.58 9.61 -14.28
N GLY A 66 -3.57 9.33 -13.42
CA GLY A 66 -4.90 9.93 -13.53
C GLY A 66 -4.85 11.47 -13.43
N VAL A 67 -4.07 12.00 -12.48
CA VAL A 67 -3.84 13.44 -12.35
C VAL A 67 -3.16 14.03 -13.59
N GLU A 68 -2.14 13.36 -14.12
CA GLU A 68 -1.41 13.78 -15.32
C GLU A 68 -2.30 13.79 -16.58
N GLU A 69 -3.09 12.74 -16.78
CA GLU A 69 -4.02 12.63 -17.91
C GLU A 69 -5.10 13.72 -17.87
N GLN A 70 -5.65 14.01 -16.68
CA GLN A 70 -6.60 15.10 -16.49
C GLN A 70 -5.98 16.47 -16.77
N PHE A 71 -4.73 16.69 -16.32
CA PHE A 71 -3.99 17.90 -16.65
C PHE A 71 -3.80 18.03 -18.16
N TYR A 72 -3.38 16.98 -18.87
CA TYR A 72 -3.20 17.00 -20.32
C TYR A 72 -4.49 17.14 -21.13
N LEU A 73 -5.64 16.77 -20.56
CA LEU A 73 -6.93 17.01 -21.16
C LEU A 73 -7.36 18.49 -21.02
N VAL A 74 -7.16 19.07 -19.84
CA VAL A 74 -7.54 20.47 -19.56
C VAL A 74 -6.58 21.47 -20.19
N TRP A 75 -5.28 21.17 -20.19
CA TRP A 75 -4.21 22.10 -20.56
C TRP A 75 -4.34 22.68 -21.98
N PRO A 76 -4.58 21.89 -23.05
CA PRO A 76 -4.77 22.42 -24.39
C PRO A 76 -5.99 23.34 -24.50
N ILE A 77 -7.07 23.04 -23.77
CA ILE A 77 -8.30 23.85 -23.77
C ILE A 77 -8.00 25.23 -23.18
N VAL A 78 -7.25 25.27 -22.07
CA VAL A 78 -6.77 26.51 -21.45
C VAL A 78 -5.94 27.33 -22.43
N LEU A 79 -4.95 26.71 -23.08
CA LEU A 79 -4.08 27.40 -24.05
C LEU A 79 -4.86 27.95 -25.26
N VAL A 80 -5.77 27.17 -25.84
CA VAL A 80 -6.59 27.59 -27.00
C VAL A 80 -7.53 28.72 -26.61
N THR A 81 -8.16 28.64 -25.44
CA THR A 81 -9.08 29.68 -24.95
C THR A 81 -8.32 31.00 -24.77
N ILE A 82 -7.15 30.98 -24.14
CA ILE A 82 -6.36 32.20 -23.91
C ILE A 82 -5.81 32.75 -25.24
N ALA A 83 -5.34 31.88 -26.14
CA ALA A 83 -4.85 32.29 -27.46
C ALA A 83 -5.97 32.88 -28.34
N GLY A 84 -7.19 32.36 -28.25
CA GLY A 84 -8.36 32.85 -28.98
C GLY A 84 -8.85 34.23 -28.53
N LEU A 85 -8.56 34.62 -27.28
CA LEU A 85 -8.97 35.91 -26.71
C LEU A 85 -8.11 37.10 -27.17
N SER A 86 -6.92 36.89 -27.75
CA SER A 86 -6.02 37.97 -28.16
C SER A 86 -4.99 37.55 -29.21
N ARG A 87 -4.86 38.32 -30.30
CA ARG A 87 -3.75 38.16 -31.28
C ARG A 87 -2.36 38.47 -30.67
N LYS A 88 -2.32 39.06 -29.47
CA LYS A 88 -1.12 39.32 -28.64
C LYS A 88 -1.19 38.55 -27.30
N ALA A 89 -1.67 37.30 -27.33
CA ALA A 89 -1.97 36.51 -26.13
C ALA A 89 -0.77 36.09 -25.27
N PHE A 90 0.49 36.44 -25.60
CA PHE A 90 1.65 36.01 -24.82
C PHE A 90 1.58 36.42 -23.34
N LEU A 91 1.44 37.71 -23.06
CA LEU A 91 1.42 38.21 -21.67
C LEU A 91 0.17 37.72 -20.89
N PRO A 92 -1.06 37.77 -21.44
CA PRO A 92 -2.23 37.16 -20.80
C PRO A 92 -2.07 35.66 -20.53
N THR A 93 -1.45 34.90 -21.45
CA THR A 93 -1.17 33.47 -21.25
C THR A 93 -0.24 33.27 -20.07
N VAL A 94 0.91 33.94 -20.05
CA VAL A 94 1.88 33.81 -18.95
C VAL A 94 1.24 34.19 -17.61
N LEU A 95 0.48 35.29 -17.54
CA LEU A 95 -0.21 35.70 -16.31
C LEU A 95 -1.26 34.68 -15.85
N ALA A 96 -2.06 34.13 -16.76
CA ALA A 96 -3.03 33.10 -16.44
C ALA A 96 -2.35 31.82 -15.91
N LEU A 97 -1.20 31.44 -16.48
CA LEU A 97 -0.42 30.29 -15.99
C LEU A 97 0.16 30.52 -14.61
N PHE A 98 0.71 31.72 -14.35
CA PHE A 98 1.14 32.09 -13.01
C PHE A 98 -0.03 32.07 -12.02
N ALA A 99 -1.20 32.57 -12.41
CA ALA A 99 -2.40 32.51 -11.57
C ALA A 99 -2.82 31.06 -11.25
N ILE A 100 -2.79 30.15 -12.24
CA ILE A 100 -3.05 28.71 -12.04
C ILE A 100 -2.04 28.10 -11.08
N ILE A 101 -0.74 28.36 -11.27
CA ILE A 101 0.32 27.83 -10.40
C ILE A 101 0.15 28.32 -8.97
N ILE A 102 -0.05 29.63 -8.77
CA ILE A 102 -0.19 30.21 -7.43
C ILE A 102 -1.46 29.71 -6.74
N SER A 103 -2.59 29.68 -7.44
CA SER A 103 -3.86 29.20 -6.87
C SER A 103 -3.82 27.71 -6.54
N SER A 104 -3.28 26.88 -7.43
CA SER A 104 -3.10 25.45 -7.22
C SER A 104 -2.13 25.16 -6.08
N PHE A 105 -1.01 25.89 -6.01
CA PHE A 105 -0.05 25.78 -4.91
C PHE A 105 -0.64 26.24 -3.56
N ALA A 106 -1.38 27.34 -3.54
CA ALA A 106 -2.06 27.80 -2.33
C ALA A 106 -3.10 26.79 -1.84
N ALA A 107 -3.89 26.22 -2.76
CA ALA A 107 -4.83 25.15 -2.43
C ALA A 107 -4.10 23.91 -1.88
N ALA A 108 -2.96 23.54 -2.46
CA ALA A 108 -2.13 22.45 -1.96
C ALA A 108 -1.61 22.71 -0.55
N TYR A 109 -1.09 23.92 -0.28
CA TYR A 109 -0.56 24.29 1.01
C TYR A 109 -1.63 24.29 2.12
N ILE A 110 -2.81 24.85 1.82
CA ILE A 110 -3.94 24.90 2.76
C ILE A 110 -4.48 23.48 3.01
N LEU A 111 -4.75 22.72 1.95
CA LEU A 111 -5.43 21.44 2.06
C LEU A 111 -4.52 20.37 2.70
N VAL A 112 -3.20 20.46 2.56
CA VAL A 112 -2.27 19.55 3.27
C VAL A 112 -2.46 19.60 4.79
N ALA A 113 -2.86 20.74 5.35
CA ALA A 113 -3.09 20.87 6.79
C ALA A 113 -4.48 20.38 7.23
N GLU A 114 -5.50 20.49 6.36
CA GLU A 114 -6.89 20.15 6.67
C GLU A 114 -7.24 18.70 6.32
N ASP A 115 -6.85 18.27 5.12
CA ASP A 115 -7.08 16.94 4.56
C ASP A 115 -5.89 16.52 3.68
N PRO A 116 -4.84 15.91 4.28
CA PRO A 116 -3.65 15.48 3.56
C PRO A 116 -3.96 14.51 2.41
N GLN A 117 -5.01 13.68 2.54
CA GLN A 117 -5.39 12.69 1.54
C GLN A 117 -6.01 13.37 0.31
N ALA A 118 -6.92 14.31 0.53
CA ALA A 118 -7.46 15.16 -0.53
C ALA A 118 -6.36 15.97 -1.21
N ALA A 119 -5.46 16.60 -0.44
CA ALA A 119 -4.33 17.34 -1.00
C ALA A 119 -3.41 16.46 -1.85
N PHE A 120 -3.28 15.18 -1.49
CA PHE A 120 -2.43 14.24 -2.17
C PHE A 120 -3.01 13.77 -3.51
N TYR A 121 -4.30 13.43 -3.58
CA TYR A 121 -4.93 12.80 -4.75
C TYR A 121 -5.70 13.76 -5.67
N LEU A 122 -6.05 14.96 -5.23
CA LEU A 122 -6.86 15.88 -6.04
C LEU A 122 -6.02 16.55 -7.15
N PRO A 123 -6.53 16.64 -8.38
CA PRO A 123 -5.76 17.20 -9.49
C PRO A 123 -5.42 18.68 -9.31
N TYR A 124 -6.33 19.46 -8.74
CA TYR A 124 -6.16 20.91 -8.63
C TYR A 124 -5.12 21.31 -7.56
N THR A 125 -4.77 20.45 -6.60
CA THR A 125 -3.66 20.68 -5.66
C THR A 125 -2.31 20.24 -6.24
N ARG A 126 -2.32 19.52 -7.37
CA ARG A 126 -1.12 19.01 -8.06
C ARG A 126 -0.79 19.75 -9.35
N ALA A 127 -1.78 20.43 -9.93
CA ALA A 127 -1.64 21.09 -11.24
C ALA A 127 -0.46 22.06 -11.31
N TRP A 128 -0.10 22.74 -10.22
CA TRP A 128 1.05 23.65 -10.16
C TRP A 128 2.39 22.94 -10.46
N GLU A 129 2.56 21.68 -10.03
CA GLU A 129 3.78 20.88 -10.24
C GLU A 129 4.04 20.70 -11.75
N LEU A 130 2.99 20.31 -12.49
CA LEU A 130 3.04 20.12 -13.95
C LEU A 130 3.10 21.46 -14.71
N ALA A 131 2.35 22.46 -14.24
CA ALA A 131 2.32 23.78 -14.86
C ALA A 131 3.66 24.53 -14.75
N LEU A 132 4.43 24.34 -13.67
CA LEU A 132 5.78 24.88 -13.53
C LEU A 132 6.70 24.41 -14.67
N GLY A 133 6.66 23.13 -15.02
CA GLY A 133 7.40 22.60 -16.17
C GLY A 133 6.88 23.17 -17.50
N ALA A 134 5.56 23.34 -17.63
CA ALA A 134 4.93 23.86 -18.84
C ALA A 134 5.31 25.33 -19.14
N LEU A 135 5.65 26.13 -18.12
CA LEU A 135 6.15 27.50 -18.31
C LEU A 135 7.44 27.58 -19.14
N LEU A 136 8.25 26.51 -19.16
CA LEU A 136 9.50 26.49 -19.92
C LEU A 136 9.28 26.65 -21.44
N VAL A 137 8.07 26.41 -21.95
CA VAL A 137 7.77 26.62 -23.38
C VAL A 137 7.85 28.11 -23.76
N PHE A 138 7.64 29.01 -22.81
CA PHE A 138 7.72 30.47 -23.00
C PHE A 138 9.09 31.05 -22.59
N ALA A 139 9.93 30.24 -21.95
CA ALA A 139 11.24 30.67 -21.49
C ALA A 139 12.30 30.47 -22.59
N PRO A 140 13.14 31.48 -22.88
CA PRO A 140 14.29 31.27 -23.76
C PRO A 140 15.23 30.23 -23.15
N LYS A 141 15.84 29.39 -24.00
CA LYS A 141 16.81 28.38 -23.54
C LYS A 141 18.01 29.06 -22.88
N LEU A 142 18.38 28.59 -21.69
CA LEU A 142 19.54 29.08 -20.96
C LEU A 142 20.85 28.68 -21.66
N SER A 143 21.76 29.64 -21.77
CA SER A 143 23.11 29.46 -22.34
C SER A 143 24.19 30.10 -21.47
N GLY A 144 25.45 29.75 -21.72
CA GLY A 144 26.60 30.30 -21.02
C GLY A 144 26.66 29.89 -19.54
N LYS A 145 27.16 30.78 -18.67
CA LYS A 145 27.41 30.48 -17.25
C LYS A 145 26.16 29.96 -16.51
N TRP A 146 24.99 30.50 -16.80
CA TRP A 146 23.76 30.13 -16.12
C TRP A 146 23.29 28.71 -16.46
N ALA A 147 23.57 28.22 -17.67
CA ALA A 147 23.27 26.83 -18.05
C ALA A 147 24.14 25.82 -17.27
N GLN A 148 25.37 26.19 -16.94
CA GLN A 148 26.30 25.37 -16.17
C GLN A 148 25.99 25.36 -14.66
N VAL A 149 25.27 26.35 -14.15
CA VAL A 149 24.88 26.43 -12.73
C VAL A 149 23.51 25.82 -12.46
N THR A 150 22.55 26.03 -13.37
CA THR A 150 21.15 25.59 -13.18
C THR A 150 20.99 24.07 -13.20
N ALA A 151 21.64 23.35 -14.11
CA ALA A 151 21.52 21.89 -14.15
C ALA A 151 22.09 21.18 -12.90
N PRO A 152 23.30 21.50 -12.39
CA PRO A 152 23.78 20.92 -11.14
C PRO A 152 22.92 21.28 -9.95
N LEU A 153 22.46 22.53 -9.86
CA LEU A 153 21.54 22.95 -8.80
C LEU A 153 20.23 22.16 -8.87
N GLY A 154 19.68 21.99 -10.08
CA GLY A 154 18.47 21.24 -10.31
C GLY A 154 18.61 19.77 -9.89
N LEU A 155 19.71 19.13 -10.30
CA LEU A 155 20.04 17.77 -9.89
C LEU A 155 20.23 17.65 -8.37
N ALA A 156 20.92 18.61 -7.75
CA ALA A 156 21.13 18.64 -6.31
C ALA A 156 19.82 18.80 -5.53
N LEU A 157 18.87 19.60 -6.04
CA LEU A 157 17.54 19.72 -5.43
C LEU A 157 16.76 18.40 -5.54
N ILE A 158 16.76 17.75 -6.71
CA ILE A 158 16.06 16.46 -6.90
C ILE A 158 16.66 15.39 -5.98
N VAL A 159 17.98 15.21 -6.01
CA VAL A 159 18.68 14.19 -5.21
C VAL A 159 18.57 14.53 -3.72
N GLY A 160 18.75 15.80 -3.34
CA GLY A 160 18.61 16.25 -1.96
C GLY A 160 17.21 15.99 -1.40
N SER A 161 16.16 16.30 -2.18
CA SER A 161 14.79 15.98 -1.78
C SER A 161 14.56 14.47 -1.62
N ALA A 162 15.11 13.64 -2.51
CA ALA A 162 15.00 12.18 -2.39
C ALA A 162 15.73 11.59 -1.16
N LEU A 163 16.76 12.27 -0.65
CA LEU A 163 17.54 11.83 0.51
C LEU A 163 17.02 12.38 1.84
N VAL A 164 16.37 13.55 1.82
CA VAL A 164 15.92 14.26 3.04
C VAL A 164 14.44 14.02 3.34
N LEU A 165 13.59 13.93 2.32
CA LEU A 165 12.16 13.76 2.54
C LEU A 165 11.83 12.34 3.00
N THR A 166 10.94 12.27 3.98
CA THR A 166 10.50 11.05 4.65
C THR A 166 9.00 10.86 4.49
N SER A 167 8.48 9.68 4.82
CA SER A 167 7.04 9.39 4.81
C SER A 167 6.24 10.20 5.85
N SER A 168 6.90 10.85 6.81
CA SER A 168 6.27 11.72 7.81
C SER A 168 6.11 13.17 7.36
N ASP A 169 6.76 13.56 6.27
CA ASP A 169 6.74 14.94 5.81
C ASP A 169 5.42 15.27 5.08
N PRO A 170 4.77 16.40 5.39
CA PRO A 170 3.55 16.81 4.69
C PRO A 170 3.81 17.03 3.19
N PHE A 171 3.03 16.38 2.32
CA PHE A 171 3.25 16.41 0.87
C PHE A 171 1.91 16.54 0.11
N PRO A 172 1.80 17.32 -1.00
CA PRO A 172 2.86 18.07 -1.70
C PRO A 172 3.40 19.28 -0.96
N GLY A 173 2.51 20.20 -0.56
CA GLY A 173 2.84 21.44 0.15
C GLY A 173 4.15 22.09 -0.26
N MET A 174 4.92 22.54 0.73
CA MET A 174 6.25 23.12 0.50
C MET A 174 7.31 22.09 0.12
N ASN A 175 7.15 20.85 0.56
CA ASN A 175 8.13 19.79 0.34
C ASN A 175 8.23 19.37 -1.14
N ALA A 176 7.17 19.55 -1.93
CA ALA A 176 7.19 19.35 -3.38
C ALA A 176 7.87 20.49 -4.16
N LEU A 177 8.12 21.66 -3.54
CA LEU A 177 8.67 22.81 -4.27
C LEU A 177 10.11 22.55 -4.73
N ALA A 178 10.95 22.03 -3.84
CA ALA A 178 12.35 21.73 -4.13
C ALA A 178 12.52 20.75 -5.31
N PRO A 179 11.86 19.57 -5.34
CA PRO A 179 12.00 18.66 -6.48
C PRO A 179 11.37 19.22 -7.77
N CYS A 180 10.26 19.98 -7.69
CA CYS A 180 9.65 20.60 -8.87
C CYS A 180 10.54 21.68 -9.50
N LEU A 181 11.07 22.60 -8.68
CA LEU A 181 12.04 23.60 -9.13
C LEU A 181 13.33 22.92 -9.61
N GLY A 182 13.74 21.85 -8.95
CA GLY A 182 14.87 21.02 -9.36
C GLY A 182 14.70 20.48 -10.78
N ALA A 183 13.54 19.91 -11.09
CA ALA A 183 13.19 19.42 -12.43
C ALA A 183 13.20 20.54 -13.47
N VAL A 184 12.59 21.70 -13.16
CA VAL A 184 12.60 22.87 -14.04
C VAL A 184 14.03 23.32 -14.36
N LEU A 185 14.87 23.49 -13.33
CA LEU A 185 16.26 23.94 -13.47
C LEU A 185 17.14 22.93 -14.22
N LEU A 186 16.84 21.63 -14.10
CA LEU A 186 17.55 20.57 -14.83
C LEU A 186 17.17 20.54 -16.32
N ILE A 187 15.91 20.79 -16.66
CA ILE A 187 15.37 20.72 -18.04
C ILE A 187 15.57 22.02 -18.83
N TRP A 188 15.62 23.18 -18.16
CA TRP A 188 15.70 24.49 -18.80
C TRP A 188 16.93 24.66 -19.73
N PRO A 189 18.18 24.36 -19.32
CA PRO A 189 19.34 24.55 -20.18
C PRO A 189 19.32 23.64 -21.42
N SER A 190 20.04 24.05 -22.46
CA SER A 190 20.25 23.20 -23.64
C SER A 190 21.33 22.13 -23.37
N GLN A 191 21.17 20.94 -23.94
CA GLN A 191 22.19 19.87 -23.87
C GLN A 191 23.57 20.31 -24.37
N LYS A 192 23.64 21.31 -25.27
CA LYS A 192 24.90 21.82 -25.81
C LYS A 192 25.65 22.74 -24.84
N THR A 193 24.98 23.25 -23.80
CA THR A 193 25.50 24.32 -22.94
C THR A 193 25.72 23.90 -21.50
N SER A 194 25.35 22.67 -21.11
CA SER A 194 25.49 22.14 -19.75
C SER A 194 26.14 20.77 -19.77
N ALA A 195 27.23 20.60 -19.00
CA ALA A 195 27.94 19.32 -18.91
C ALA A 195 27.07 18.20 -18.31
N ILE A 196 26.23 18.52 -17.31
CA ILE A 196 25.31 17.57 -16.70
C ILE A 196 24.20 17.19 -17.68
N ALA A 197 23.61 18.16 -18.38
CA ALA A 197 22.60 17.85 -19.39
C ALA A 197 23.19 16.95 -20.50
N HIS A 198 24.44 17.18 -20.90
CA HIS A 198 25.14 16.32 -21.84
C HIS A 198 25.38 14.91 -21.28
N ALA A 199 25.85 14.78 -20.04
CA ALA A 199 26.06 13.49 -19.38
C ALA A 199 24.75 12.69 -19.25
N LEU A 200 23.64 13.35 -18.93
CA LEU A 200 22.31 12.72 -18.89
C LEU A 200 21.74 12.37 -20.27
N SER A 201 22.35 12.88 -21.35
CA SER A 201 21.94 12.61 -22.73
C SER A 201 22.70 11.47 -23.40
N VAL A 202 23.62 10.79 -22.69
CA VAL A 202 24.29 9.60 -23.24
C VAL A 202 23.30 8.50 -23.57
N GLU A 203 23.63 7.69 -24.58
CA GLU A 203 22.69 6.72 -25.17
C GLU A 203 22.05 5.79 -24.13
N ALA A 204 22.82 5.27 -23.19
CA ALA A 204 22.31 4.37 -22.15
C ALA A 204 21.22 5.03 -21.28
N LEU A 205 21.48 6.25 -20.79
CA LEU A 205 20.51 6.99 -19.96
C LEU A 205 19.31 7.45 -20.79
N ARG A 206 19.53 7.81 -22.05
CA ARG A 206 18.45 8.15 -22.99
C ARG A 206 17.52 6.96 -23.23
N GLN A 207 18.05 5.74 -23.38
CA GLN A 207 17.25 4.52 -23.53
C GLN A 207 16.41 4.22 -22.30
N ILE A 208 16.95 4.43 -21.09
CA ILE A 208 16.18 4.35 -19.84
C ILE A 208 15.07 5.41 -19.84
N GLY A 209 15.38 6.64 -20.25
CA GLY A 209 14.38 7.71 -20.41
C GLY A 209 13.25 7.35 -21.38
N LEU A 210 13.56 6.70 -22.50
CA LEU A 210 12.56 6.20 -23.46
C LEU A 210 11.69 5.08 -22.87
N ALA A 211 12.24 4.25 -21.99
CA ALA A 211 11.51 3.17 -21.30
C ALA A 211 10.80 3.62 -20.01
N SER A 212 11.03 4.85 -19.55
CA SER A 212 10.57 5.36 -18.24
C SER A 212 9.08 5.19 -17.98
N TYR A 213 8.22 5.41 -18.97
CA TYR A 213 6.77 5.22 -18.83
C TYR A 213 6.43 3.75 -18.56
N SER A 214 6.98 2.81 -19.34
CA SER A 214 6.80 1.38 -19.07
C SER A 214 7.42 0.97 -17.74
N LEU A 215 8.59 1.51 -17.37
CA LEU A 215 9.24 1.23 -16.09
C LEU A 215 8.38 1.69 -14.91
N TYR A 216 7.83 2.90 -15.00
CA TYR A 216 6.89 3.43 -14.03
C TYR A 216 5.65 2.54 -13.88
N LEU A 217 5.13 1.94 -14.97
CA LEU A 217 3.98 1.05 -14.87
C LEU A 217 4.32 -0.33 -14.29
N TRP A 218 5.47 -0.92 -14.65
CA TRP A 218 5.81 -2.29 -14.25
C TRP A 218 6.44 -2.40 -12.86
N HIS A 219 7.21 -1.39 -12.40
CA HIS A 219 7.97 -1.52 -11.16
C HIS A 219 7.10 -1.75 -9.92
N TRP A 220 5.94 -1.07 -9.84
CA TRP A 220 5.10 -1.13 -8.67
C TRP A 220 4.31 -2.43 -8.55
N PRO A 221 3.59 -2.93 -9.59
CA PRO A 221 2.96 -4.25 -9.53
C PRO A 221 3.97 -5.37 -9.23
N VAL A 222 5.18 -5.32 -9.82
CA VAL A 222 6.23 -6.32 -9.56
C VAL A 222 6.60 -6.36 -8.06
N LEU A 223 6.82 -5.18 -7.45
CA LEU A 223 7.10 -5.09 -6.02
C LEU A 223 5.90 -5.57 -5.18
N VAL A 224 4.69 -5.13 -5.50
CA VAL A 224 3.51 -5.45 -4.70
C VAL A 224 3.15 -6.93 -4.76
N PHE A 225 3.18 -7.56 -5.94
CA PHE A 225 2.93 -9.00 -6.06
C PHE A 225 4.01 -9.83 -5.36
N TYR A 226 5.27 -9.38 -5.40
CA TYR A 226 6.33 -9.99 -4.61
C TYR A 226 6.01 -9.92 -3.11
N ARG A 227 5.59 -8.76 -2.62
CA ARG A 227 5.22 -8.59 -1.21
C ARG A 227 4.04 -9.48 -0.84
N HIS A 228 2.98 -9.57 -1.65
CA HIS A 228 1.89 -10.51 -1.40
C HIS A 228 2.36 -11.97 -1.33
N TYR A 229 3.28 -12.36 -2.22
CA TYR A 229 3.88 -13.69 -2.20
C TYR A 229 4.72 -13.93 -0.93
N ASN A 230 5.45 -12.91 -0.46
CA ASN A 230 6.29 -12.98 0.73
C ASN A 230 5.59 -12.50 2.01
N LEU A 231 4.26 -12.71 2.11
CA LEU A 231 3.45 -12.39 3.29
C LEU A 231 3.58 -10.93 3.77
N GLY A 232 3.79 -10.02 2.82
CA GLY A 232 3.89 -8.57 2.95
C GLY A 232 5.26 -8.04 3.41
N GLU A 233 6.22 -8.93 3.69
CA GLU A 233 7.57 -8.56 4.11
C GLU A 233 8.31 -7.73 3.04
N MET A 234 9.21 -6.87 3.50
CA MET A 234 10.05 -6.08 2.61
C MET A 234 11.15 -6.94 1.99
N PRO A 235 11.46 -6.76 0.68
CA PRO A 235 12.51 -7.52 0.02
C PRO A 235 13.89 -7.25 0.63
N SER A 236 14.70 -8.30 0.74
CA SER A 236 16.14 -8.22 1.03
C SER A 236 16.90 -7.46 -0.06
N GLY A 237 18.14 -7.04 0.22
CA GLY A 237 18.93 -6.28 -0.77
C GLY A 237 19.14 -6.99 -2.10
N LEU A 238 19.28 -8.32 -2.07
CA LEU A 238 19.36 -9.14 -3.29
C LEU A 238 18.01 -9.19 -4.02
N GLU A 239 16.91 -9.39 -3.28
CA GLU A 239 15.57 -9.38 -3.85
C GLU A 239 15.23 -8.03 -4.49
N VAL A 240 15.59 -6.91 -3.87
CA VAL A 240 15.43 -5.57 -4.47
C VAL A 240 16.16 -5.48 -5.80
N ALA A 241 17.43 -5.93 -5.86
CA ALA A 241 18.20 -5.91 -7.10
C ALA A 241 17.56 -6.77 -8.20
N LEU A 242 17.03 -7.94 -7.84
CA LEU A 242 16.32 -8.84 -8.75
C LEU A 242 14.99 -8.23 -9.23
N LEU A 243 14.19 -7.66 -8.34
CA LEU A 243 12.91 -7.01 -8.68
C LEU A 243 13.13 -5.80 -9.59
N LEU A 244 14.19 -5.01 -9.34
CA LEU A 244 14.59 -3.92 -10.23
C LEU A 244 15.01 -4.44 -11.60
N ALA A 245 15.82 -5.50 -11.66
CA ALA A 245 16.24 -6.11 -12.93
C ALA A 245 15.02 -6.64 -13.73
N VAL A 246 14.08 -7.29 -13.07
CA VAL A 246 12.81 -7.76 -13.66
C VAL A 246 11.99 -6.58 -14.16
N SER A 247 11.82 -5.53 -13.35
CA SER A 247 11.06 -4.33 -13.71
C SER A 247 11.64 -3.62 -14.95
N ILE A 248 12.97 -3.47 -14.99
CA ILE A 248 13.70 -2.90 -16.14
C ILE A 248 13.53 -3.80 -17.37
N GLY A 249 13.69 -5.13 -17.21
CA GLY A 249 13.50 -6.09 -18.29
C GLY A 249 12.10 -6.00 -18.89
N LEU A 250 11.05 -6.05 -18.05
CA LEU A 250 9.66 -5.90 -18.46
C LEU A 250 9.41 -4.53 -19.11
N ALA A 251 10.02 -3.46 -18.61
CA ALA A 251 9.89 -2.13 -19.19
C ALA A 251 10.44 -2.07 -20.62
N PHE A 252 11.64 -2.62 -20.87
CA PHE A 252 12.22 -2.66 -22.21
C PHE A 252 11.47 -3.59 -23.15
N LEU A 253 10.98 -4.73 -22.66
CA LEU A 253 10.13 -5.63 -23.44
C LEU A 253 8.81 -4.94 -23.82
N SER A 254 8.15 -4.28 -22.87
CA SER A 254 6.94 -3.49 -23.10
C SER A 254 7.18 -2.36 -24.10
N LEU A 255 8.28 -1.61 -23.96
CA LEU A 255 8.66 -0.57 -24.92
C LEU A 255 8.85 -1.15 -26.33
N ARG A 256 9.55 -2.28 -26.46
CA ARG A 256 9.90 -2.87 -27.75
C ARG A 256 8.72 -3.56 -28.45
N PHE A 257 7.90 -4.28 -27.70
CA PHE A 257 6.87 -5.18 -28.25
C PHE A 257 5.45 -4.65 -28.14
N ILE A 258 5.22 -3.67 -27.27
CA ILE A 258 3.89 -3.07 -27.07
C ILE A 258 3.94 -1.63 -27.58
N GLU A 259 4.72 -0.77 -26.94
CA GLU A 259 4.69 0.66 -27.28
C GLU A 259 5.22 0.97 -28.70
N ALA A 260 6.40 0.49 -29.06
CA ALA A 260 7.05 0.83 -30.33
C ALA A 260 6.22 0.40 -31.56
N PRO A 261 5.58 -0.78 -31.58
CA PRO A 261 4.64 -1.14 -32.65
C PRO A 261 3.49 -0.15 -32.76
N PHE A 262 2.78 0.14 -31.66
CA PHE A 262 1.64 1.08 -31.69
C PHE A 262 2.05 2.52 -32.06
N ARG A 263 3.26 2.95 -31.69
CA ARG A 263 3.81 4.26 -32.09
C ARG A 263 4.14 4.33 -33.59
N ARG A 264 4.51 3.20 -34.21
CA ARG A 264 4.84 3.13 -35.64
C ARG A 264 3.62 2.89 -36.53
N MET A 265 2.53 2.35 -35.98
CA MET A 265 1.28 2.18 -36.71
C MET A 265 0.69 3.52 -37.14
N ARG A 266 0.46 3.68 -38.44
CA ARG A 266 -0.25 4.84 -39.01
C ARG A 266 -1.72 4.49 -39.19
N LEU A 267 -2.46 4.48 -38.10
CA LEU A 267 -3.91 4.34 -38.12
C LEU A 267 -4.58 5.69 -38.39
N ARG A 268 -5.72 5.70 -39.08
CA ARG A 268 -6.59 6.88 -39.15
C ARG A 268 -7.04 7.23 -37.73
N ASN A 269 -7.04 8.52 -37.35
CA ASN A 269 -7.36 9.00 -36.00
C ASN A 269 -8.63 8.33 -35.42
N VAL A 270 -9.72 8.27 -36.20
CA VAL A 270 -10.96 7.62 -35.78
C VAL A 270 -10.76 6.14 -35.41
N ARG A 271 -10.03 5.37 -36.22
CA ARG A 271 -9.75 3.95 -35.95
C ARG A 271 -8.88 3.77 -34.71
N ALA A 272 -7.88 4.63 -34.52
CA ALA A 272 -7.02 4.58 -33.35
C ALA A 272 -7.81 4.85 -32.06
N VAL A 273 -8.68 5.87 -32.07
CA VAL A 273 -9.55 6.21 -30.95
C VAL A 273 -10.56 5.09 -30.68
N THR A 274 -11.23 4.54 -31.71
CA THR A 274 -12.21 3.47 -31.50
C THR A 274 -11.57 2.20 -30.93
N VAL A 275 -10.40 1.80 -31.45
CA VAL A 275 -9.68 0.61 -30.93
C VAL A 275 -9.23 0.84 -29.49
N GLY A 276 -8.64 2.00 -29.21
CA GLY A 276 -8.21 2.37 -27.86
C GLY A 276 -9.38 2.39 -26.87
N ALA A 277 -10.48 3.07 -27.22
CA ALA A 277 -11.68 3.15 -26.38
C ALA A 277 -12.32 1.79 -26.15
N THR A 278 -12.39 0.94 -27.19
CA THR A 278 -12.93 -0.43 -27.05
C THR A 278 -12.06 -1.26 -26.12
N ALA A 279 -10.73 -1.20 -26.27
CA ALA A 279 -9.80 -1.93 -25.42
C ALA A 279 -9.88 -1.46 -23.95
N SER A 280 -9.92 -0.14 -23.72
CA SER A 280 -10.13 0.42 -22.37
C SER A 280 -11.48 0.00 -21.79
N CYS A 281 -12.55 0.00 -22.58
CA CYS A 281 -13.88 -0.42 -22.14
C CYS A 281 -13.90 -1.91 -21.74
N VAL A 282 -13.28 -2.79 -22.53
CA VAL A 282 -13.16 -4.22 -22.19
C VAL A 282 -12.41 -4.42 -20.87
N VAL A 283 -11.29 -3.74 -20.68
CA VAL A 283 -10.52 -3.83 -19.43
C VAL A 283 -11.32 -3.25 -18.25
N ALA A 284 -12.02 -2.13 -18.44
CA ALA A 284 -12.83 -1.52 -17.40
C ALA A 284 -14.00 -2.39 -16.98
N VAL A 285 -14.73 -2.97 -17.94
CA VAL A 285 -15.82 -3.92 -17.66
C VAL A 285 -15.28 -5.17 -16.98
N SER A 286 -14.10 -5.67 -17.38
CA SER A 286 -13.47 -6.84 -16.74
C SER A 286 -13.08 -6.55 -15.29
N GLY A 287 -12.47 -5.39 -15.01
CA GLY A 287 -12.14 -4.96 -13.65
C GLY A 287 -13.37 -4.74 -12.77
N PHE A 288 -14.42 -4.13 -13.32
CA PHE A 288 -15.69 -3.97 -12.62
C PHE A 288 -16.38 -5.31 -12.36
N ALA A 289 -16.44 -6.20 -13.34
CA ALA A 289 -17.02 -7.53 -13.18
C ALA A 289 -16.28 -8.36 -12.12
N LEU A 290 -14.96 -8.24 -12.07
CA LEU A 290 -14.14 -8.85 -11.02
C LEU A 290 -14.51 -8.31 -9.63
N ALA A 291 -14.62 -6.98 -9.49
CA ALA A 291 -15.00 -6.35 -8.24
C ALA A 291 -16.43 -6.73 -7.80
N ALA A 292 -17.36 -6.80 -8.75
CA ALA A 292 -18.74 -7.21 -8.53
C ALA A 292 -18.87 -8.71 -8.18
N ALA A 293 -17.92 -9.54 -8.62
CA ALA A 293 -17.83 -10.96 -8.27
C ALA A 293 -17.05 -11.22 -6.98
N ASP A 294 -16.83 -10.19 -6.15
CA ASP A 294 -16.10 -10.24 -4.88
C ASP A 294 -14.72 -10.94 -4.98
N GLY A 295 -14.01 -10.74 -6.10
CA GLY A 295 -12.68 -11.35 -6.29
C GLY A 295 -12.70 -12.83 -6.65
N VAL A 296 -13.84 -13.33 -7.15
CA VAL A 296 -14.05 -14.71 -7.62
C VAL A 296 -13.66 -15.72 -6.53
N PRO A 297 -14.32 -15.70 -5.35
CA PRO A 297 -14.00 -16.64 -4.27
C PRO A 297 -14.23 -18.09 -4.70
N SER A 298 -15.09 -18.33 -5.69
CA SER A 298 -15.32 -19.65 -6.30
C SER A 298 -14.07 -20.33 -6.88
N ARG A 299 -12.97 -19.60 -7.08
CA ARG A 299 -11.67 -20.19 -7.51
C ARG A 299 -10.95 -20.92 -6.38
N LEU A 300 -11.27 -20.62 -5.13
CA LEU A 300 -10.70 -21.30 -3.97
C LEU A 300 -11.46 -22.60 -3.70
N ASP A 301 -10.78 -23.59 -3.12
CA ASP A 301 -11.43 -24.80 -2.62
C ASP A 301 -12.51 -24.45 -1.58
N THR A 302 -13.58 -25.24 -1.50
CA THR A 302 -14.69 -25.00 -0.57
C THR A 302 -14.25 -24.82 0.88
N THR A 303 -13.16 -25.51 1.27
CA THR A 303 -12.57 -25.42 2.61
C THR A 303 -12.00 -24.03 2.88
N PHE A 304 -11.21 -23.47 1.95
CA PHE A 304 -10.63 -22.13 2.08
C PHE A 304 -11.66 -21.01 1.85
N ARG A 305 -12.69 -21.24 1.03
CA ARG A 305 -13.79 -20.28 0.82
C ARG A 305 -14.57 -20.00 2.09
N ALA A 306 -14.85 -21.03 2.89
CA ALA A 306 -15.54 -20.88 4.16
C ALA A 306 -14.74 -19.98 5.13
N MET A 307 -13.41 -20.10 5.11
CA MET A 307 -12.50 -19.35 5.98
C MET A 307 -12.40 -17.85 5.63
N GLU A 308 -12.65 -17.46 4.38
CA GLU A 308 -12.65 -16.04 3.99
C GLU A 308 -13.95 -15.33 4.40
N SER A 309 -15.05 -16.07 4.53
CA SER A 309 -16.35 -15.45 4.73
C SER A 309 -16.44 -14.78 6.10
N ARG A 310 -16.67 -13.46 6.09
CA ARG A 310 -16.92 -12.68 7.31
C ARG A 310 -18.10 -13.25 8.08
N GLU A 311 -19.13 -13.72 7.37
CA GLU A 311 -20.29 -14.36 8.01
C GLU A 311 -19.85 -15.57 8.82
N VAL A 312 -19.16 -16.56 8.24
CA VAL A 312 -18.66 -17.72 9.01
C VAL A 312 -17.74 -17.29 10.13
N MET A 313 -16.92 -16.23 9.97
CA MET A 313 -16.07 -15.72 11.04
C MET A 313 -16.87 -15.13 12.22
N TRP A 314 -17.94 -14.38 11.94
CA TRP A 314 -18.75 -13.69 12.96
C TRP A 314 -19.89 -14.56 13.53
N SER A 315 -20.32 -15.58 12.79
CA SER A 315 -21.37 -16.53 13.17
C SER A 315 -20.83 -17.91 13.50
N TRP A 316 -19.51 -18.05 13.68
CA TRP A 316 -18.95 -19.33 14.08
C TRP A 316 -19.43 -19.69 15.48
N ASP A 317 -20.30 -20.70 15.54
CA ASP A 317 -20.79 -21.25 16.79
C ASP A 317 -19.75 -22.21 17.36
N CYS A 318 -19.47 -22.05 18.66
CA CYS A 318 -18.60 -22.97 19.37
C CYS A 318 -19.19 -24.40 19.34
N PRO A 319 -18.47 -25.39 18.78
CA PRO A 319 -18.95 -26.77 18.70
C PRO A 319 -19.19 -27.38 20.07
N ASP A 320 -18.30 -27.11 21.02
CA ASP A 320 -18.41 -27.60 22.38
C ASP A 320 -17.89 -26.57 23.39
N VAL A 321 -18.70 -26.29 24.41
CA VAL A 321 -18.30 -25.41 25.52
C VAL A 321 -17.85 -26.29 26.68
N GLY A 322 -16.56 -26.52 26.74
CA GLY A 322 -15.92 -27.26 27.82
C GLY A 322 -15.69 -26.42 29.07
N VAL A 323 -15.57 -27.09 30.22
CA VAL A 323 -15.08 -26.48 31.47
C VAL A 323 -13.69 -27.04 31.74
N LEU A 324 -12.65 -26.23 31.50
CA LEU A 324 -11.26 -26.67 31.59
C LEU A 324 -10.55 -26.01 32.77
N GLY A 325 -10.47 -26.74 33.89
CA GLY A 325 -9.75 -26.31 35.10
C GLY A 325 -10.06 -24.86 35.51
N ASP A 326 -9.01 -24.09 35.77
CA ASP A 326 -9.10 -22.70 36.20
C ASP A 326 -9.47 -21.71 35.08
N LEU A 327 -9.49 -22.14 33.81
CA LEU A 327 -9.96 -21.31 32.68
C LEU A 327 -11.47 -21.16 32.69
N GLY A 328 -12.20 -22.03 33.38
CA GLY A 328 -13.66 -22.04 33.39
C GLY A 328 -14.23 -22.46 32.04
N LYS A 329 -15.31 -21.79 31.61
CA LYS A 329 -16.00 -22.10 30.35
C LYS A 329 -15.21 -21.57 29.17
N VAL A 330 -14.75 -22.48 28.31
CA VAL A 330 -13.96 -22.17 27.12
C VAL A 330 -14.52 -22.90 25.92
N CYS A 331 -14.27 -22.35 24.74
CA CYS A 331 -14.67 -23.01 23.52
C CYS A 331 -13.63 -24.07 23.13
N VAL A 332 -14.09 -25.31 22.95
CA VAL A 332 -13.28 -26.47 22.54
C VAL A 332 -13.76 -26.94 21.17
N PHE A 333 -12.83 -27.26 20.28
CA PHE A 333 -13.12 -27.71 18.93
C PHE A 333 -12.06 -28.70 18.42
N GLY A 334 -12.45 -29.56 17.48
CA GLY A 334 -11.65 -30.71 17.06
C GLY A 334 -12.14 -32.01 17.69
N GLU A 335 -11.21 -32.91 18.03
CA GLU A 335 -11.53 -34.10 18.82
C GLU A 335 -11.75 -33.77 20.30
N ASP A 336 -12.23 -34.76 21.05
CA ASP A 336 -12.41 -34.67 22.50
C ASP A 336 -11.09 -34.24 23.17
N TRP A 337 -11.15 -33.16 23.95
CA TRP A 337 -9.99 -32.57 24.62
C TRP A 337 -9.24 -33.58 25.49
N GLU A 338 -9.96 -34.43 26.22
CA GLU A 338 -9.36 -35.41 27.14
C GLU A 338 -8.77 -36.61 26.41
N ALA A 339 -9.34 -36.99 25.26
CA ALA A 339 -8.82 -38.08 24.44
C ALA A 339 -7.65 -37.65 23.53
N SER A 340 -7.51 -36.34 23.26
CA SER A 340 -6.50 -35.81 22.35
C SER A 340 -5.07 -35.95 22.88
N THR A 341 -4.18 -36.42 22.00
CA THR A 341 -2.74 -36.50 22.25
C THR A 341 -1.98 -35.27 21.78
N ASP A 342 -2.64 -34.36 21.07
CA ASP A 342 -2.06 -33.15 20.50
C ASP A 342 -3.01 -31.96 20.65
N ARG A 343 -2.75 -31.13 21.67
CA ARG A 343 -3.62 -30.02 22.07
C ARG A 343 -3.05 -28.68 21.61
N ILE A 344 -3.93 -27.84 21.07
CA ILE A 344 -3.60 -26.50 20.57
C ILE A 344 -4.29 -25.46 21.46
N PHE A 345 -3.52 -24.49 21.94
CA PHE A 345 -4.03 -23.39 22.76
C PHE A 345 -4.05 -22.09 21.94
N LEU A 346 -5.24 -21.65 21.51
CA LEU A 346 -5.42 -20.38 20.81
C LEU A 346 -5.76 -19.28 21.82
N TRP A 347 -4.87 -18.31 21.98
CA TRP A 347 -4.92 -17.31 23.03
C TRP A 347 -4.87 -15.88 22.49
N GLY A 348 -5.79 -15.02 22.96
CA GLY A 348 -5.63 -13.57 22.85
C GLY A 348 -6.91 -12.76 23.04
N ASP A 349 -7.10 -11.68 22.28
CA ASP A 349 -8.30 -10.84 22.40
C ASP A 349 -9.40 -11.28 21.43
N SER A 350 -10.39 -10.41 21.15
CA SER A 350 -11.44 -10.73 20.19
C SER A 350 -10.92 -11.11 18.79
N HIS A 351 -9.69 -10.75 18.42
CA HIS A 351 -9.05 -11.16 17.18
C HIS A 351 -8.66 -12.64 17.16
N ALA A 352 -8.45 -13.27 18.33
CA ALA A 352 -8.21 -14.70 18.40
C ALA A 352 -9.39 -15.50 17.82
N ILE A 353 -10.62 -15.03 18.04
CA ILE A 353 -11.85 -15.64 17.50
C ILE A 353 -11.77 -15.78 15.97
N HIS A 354 -11.14 -14.82 15.28
CA HIS A 354 -11.06 -14.83 13.82
C HIS A 354 -10.22 -15.99 13.27
N PHE A 355 -9.36 -16.59 14.09
CA PHE A 355 -8.54 -17.74 13.70
C PHE A 355 -9.24 -19.08 13.91
N VAL A 356 -10.36 -19.12 14.65
CA VAL A 356 -11.00 -20.38 15.02
C VAL A 356 -11.50 -21.19 13.82
N PRO A 357 -12.23 -20.62 12.85
CA PRO A 357 -12.68 -21.38 11.68
C PRO A 357 -11.50 -21.96 10.88
N VAL A 358 -10.41 -21.20 10.78
CA VAL A 358 -9.18 -21.62 10.08
C VAL A 358 -8.51 -22.77 10.82
N LEU A 359 -8.28 -22.63 12.13
CA LEU A 359 -7.68 -23.68 12.95
C LEU A 359 -8.52 -24.95 12.90
N ASN A 360 -9.83 -24.84 13.14
CA ASN A 360 -10.75 -25.98 13.13
C ASN A 360 -10.70 -26.76 11.80
N ALA A 361 -10.56 -26.07 10.67
CA ALA A 361 -10.51 -26.69 9.36
C ALA A 361 -9.17 -27.37 9.02
N VAL A 362 -8.08 -26.99 9.71
CA VAL A 362 -6.74 -27.58 9.49
C VAL A 362 -6.33 -28.57 10.58
N LEU A 363 -7.17 -28.76 11.61
CA LEU A 363 -6.95 -29.79 12.63
C LEU A 363 -6.87 -31.18 12.00
N LYS A 364 -5.91 -31.96 12.47
CA LYS A 364 -5.70 -33.35 12.08
C LYS A 364 -6.40 -34.30 13.06
N PRO A 365 -6.68 -35.55 12.67
CA PRO A 365 -7.11 -36.57 13.61
C PRO A 365 -6.14 -36.69 14.79
N GLY A 366 -6.68 -36.85 16.00
CA GLY A 366 -5.93 -36.81 17.25
C GLY A 366 -5.63 -35.41 17.81
N GLN A 367 -6.07 -34.34 17.14
CA GLN A 367 -5.89 -32.96 17.60
C GLN A 367 -7.17 -32.36 18.20
N SER A 368 -6.99 -31.56 19.25
CA SER A 368 -8.05 -30.75 19.86
C SER A 368 -7.52 -29.35 20.13
N ALA A 369 -8.38 -28.34 20.05
CA ALA A 369 -8.00 -26.96 20.24
C ALA A 369 -8.97 -26.26 21.19
N VAL A 370 -8.44 -25.32 21.96
CA VAL A 370 -9.22 -24.45 22.84
C VAL A 370 -8.99 -23.00 22.45
N LEU A 371 -10.08 -22.22 22.43
CA LEU A 371 -10.04 -20.76 22.33
C LEU A 371 -10.12 -20.18 23.75
N PHE A 372 -9.07 -19.49 24.17
CA PHE A 372 -9.07 -18.65 25.36
C PHE A 372 -8.90 -17.18 24.95
N HIS A 373 -9.95 -16.39 25.13
CA HIS A 373 -9.99 -15.02 24.63
C HIS A 373 -10.61 -14.01 25.59
N ALA A 374 -10.34 -12.71 25.35
CA ALA A 374 -10.97 -11.49 25.90
C ALA A 374 -9.91 -10.40 26.17
N CYS A 375 -8.67 -10.83 26.36
CA CYS A 375 -7.54 -10.01 26.76
C CYS A 375 -6.34 -10.37 25.89
N PRO A 376 -5.53 -9.39 25.44
CA PRO A 376 -4.39 -9.72 24.60
C PRO A 376 -3.43 -10.68 25.28
N ALA A 377 -2.89 -11.57 24.46
CA ALA A 377 -1.88 -12.55 24.82
C ALA A 377 -0.51 -11.87 24.92
N SER A 378 -0.38 -11.00 25.93
CA SER A 378 0.79 -10.17 26.19
C SER A 378 0.98 -10.04 27.69
N MET A 379 2.13 -10.50 28.20
CA MET A 379 2.59 -10.37 29.56
C MET A 379 3.25 -9.01 29.79
N GLY A 380 3.57 -8.67 31.02
CA GLY A 380 4.28 -7.42 31.37
C GLY A 380 3.39 -6.33 31.95
N GLY A 381 3.85 -5.78 33.08
CA GLY A 381 3.15 -4.75 33.87
C GLY A 381 3.04 -3.38 33.20
N SER A 382 3.71 -3.19 32.06
CA SER A 382 3.70 -1.96 31.26
C SER A 382 2.68 -1.96 30.13
N TYR A 383 2.05 -3.11 29.83
CA TYR A 383 1.12 -3.27 28.71
C TYR A 383 -0.30 -3.56 29.17
N HIS A 384 -1.05 -2.48 29.44
CA HIS A 384 -2.40 -2.55 29.99
C HIS A 384 -3.32 -1.53 29.36
N ARG A 385 -4.47 -1.99 28.87
CA ARG A 385 -5.56 -1.10 28.48
C ARG A 385 -6.39 -0.72 29.68
N ASN A 386 -6.63 0.58 29.85
CA ASN A 386 -7.70 1.06 30.72
C ASN A 386 -8.96 1.31 29.88
N ARG A 387 -10.11 0.84 30.36
CA ARG A 387 -11.42 1.08 29.77
C ARG A 387 -12.25 1.94 30.70
N ARG A 388 -12.62 3.16 30.25
CA ARG A 388 -13.46 4.08 31.05
C ARG A 388 -14.83 3.48 31.39
N ASP A 389 -15.32 2.62 30.52
CA ASP A 389 -16.59 1.91 30.64
C ASP A 389 -16.49 0.58 31.39
N LEU A 390 -15.27 0.07 31.64
CA LEU A 390 -15.02 -1.13 32.44
C LEU A 390 -13.76 -0.96 33.29
N PRO A 391 -13.86 -0.30 34.47
CA PRO A 391 -12.71 0.01 35.32
C PRO A 391 -11.92 -1.21 35.81
N THR A 392 -12.57 -2.37 35.90
CA THR A 392 -11.97 -3.65 36.32
C THR A 392 -11.20 -4.36 35.21
N TYR A 393 -11.34 -3.92 33.95
CA TYR A 393 -10.78 -4.60 32.77
C TYR A 393 -9.28 -4.89 32.90
N ARG A 394 -8.52 -3.97 33.49
CA ARG A 394 -7.07 -4.16 33.71
C ARG A 394 -6.80 -5.35 34.64
N ALA A 395 -7.46 -5.38 35.80
CA ALA A 395 -7.26 -6.44 36.80
C ALA A 395 -7.75 -7.80 36.26
N GLU A 396 -8.91 -7.80 35.60
CA GLU A 396 -9.47 -9.00 34.95
C GLU A 396 -8.52 -9.56 33.89
N CYS A 397 -7.89 -8.70 33.09
CA CYS A 397 -6.93 -9.16 32.09
C CYS A 397 -5.62 -9.68 32.68
N ILE A 398 -5.14 -9.13 33.80
CA ILE A 398 -3.97 -9.67 34.50
C ILE A 398 -4.29 -11.09 34.99
N GLU A 399 -5.40 -11.25 35.71
CA GLU A 399 -5.84 -12.55 36.23
C GLU A 399 -6.09 -13.56 35.10
N SER A 400 -6.72 -13.12 34.00
CA SER A 400 -6.96 -13.95 32.82
C SER A 400 -5.64 -14.46 32.20
N ARG A 401 -4.61 -13.62 32.11
CA ARG A 401 -3.29 -14.00 31.56
C ARG A 401 -2.55 -14.99 32.46
N GLU A 402 -2.60 -14.78 33.77
CA GLU A 402 -2.02 -15.71 34.75
C GLU A 402 -2.69 -17.09 34.69
N LYS A 403 -4.02 -17.13 34.57
CA LYS A 403 -4.78 -18.37 34.35
C LYS A 403 -4.39 -19.08 33.05
N ALA A 404 -4.23 -18.33 31.96
CA ALA A 404 -3.80 -18.90 30.67
C ALA A 404 -2.43 -19.59 30.79
N LEU A 405 -1.44 -18.90 31.37
CA LEU A 405 -0.11 -19.47 31.58
C LEU A 405 -0.14 -20.67 32.51
N GLY A 406 -0.78 -20.54 33.68
CA GLY A 406 -0.91 -21.65 34.62
C GLY A 406 -1.57 -22.87 33.98
N PHE A 407 -2.56 -22.68 33.12
CA PHE A 407 -3.17 -23.78 32.38
C PHE A 407 -2.23 -24.39 31.33
N ILE A 408 -1.52 -23.56 30.54
CA ILE A 408 -0.56 -24.03 29.54
C ILE A 408 0.55 -24.86 30.20
N GLU A 409 1.08 -24.40 31.33
CA GLU A 409 2.18 -25.06 32.06
C GLU A 409 1.76 -26.39 32.69
N ASN A 410 0.56 -26.44 33.26
CA ASN A 410 0.09 -27.58 34.03
C ASN A 410 -0.69 -28.62 33.20
N THR A 411 -0.99 -28.32 31.94
CA THR A 411 -1.77 -29.22 31.07
C THR A 411 -0.84 -30.00 30.14
N PRO A 412 -0.74 -31.33 30.30
CA PRO A 412 0.05 -32.15 29.39
C PRO A 412 -0.55 -32.15 27.97
N ASN A 413 0.28 -32.49 27.00
CA ASN A 413 -0.05 -32.61 25.58
C ASN A 413 -0.42 -31.30 24.85
N ILE A 414 -0.26 -30.12 25.46
CA ILE A 414 -0.29 -28.86 24.71
C ILE A 414 1.01 -28.76 23.90
N THR A 415 0.92 -29.05 22.60
CA THR A 415 2.08 -29.04 21.69
C THR A 415 2.20 -27.74 20.90
N THR A 416 1.14 -26.94 20.84
CA THR A 416 1.09 -25.73 20.01
C THR A 416 0.35 -24.62 20.75
N VAL A 417 0.96 -23.43 20.80
CA VAL A 417 0.31 -22.23 21.31
C VAL A 417 0.24 -21.21 20.17
N VAL A 418 -0.96 -20.68 19.93
CA VAL A 418 -1.23 -19.69 18.89
C VAL A 418 -1.64 -18.38 19.57
N LEU A 419 -0.78 -17.36 19.48
CA LEU A 419 -1.03 -16.04 20.04
C LEU A 419 -1.70 -15.15 18.98
N ALA A 420 -2.90 -14.67 19.23
CA ALA A 420 -3.64 -13.84 18.28
C ALA A 420 -4.32 -12.65 18.97
N SER A 421 -3.76 -11.45 18.80
CA SER A 421 -4.29 -10.22 19.39
C SER A 421 -4.23 -9.06 18.40
N LEU A 422 -4.93 -7.97 18.70
CA LEU A 422 -4.77 -6.70 17.99
C LEU A 422 -3.46 -6.03 18.39
N TRP A 423 -2.34 -6.52 17.88
CA TRP A 423 -1.00 -6.05 18.23
C TRP A 423 -0.82 -4.53 17.98
N GLN A 424 -1.49 -3.98 16.96
CA GLN A 424 -1.47 -2.54 16.65
C GLN A 424 -2.05 -1.66 17.77
N ALA A 425 -3.06 -2.14 18.50
CA ALA A 425 -3.68 -1.36 19.57
C ALA A 425 -2.70 -1.08 20.71
N GLY A 426 -1.74 -1.97 20.92
CA GLY A 426 -0.67 -1.80 21.88
C GLY A 426 0.29 -0.66 21.61
N TYR A 427 0.59 -0.45 20.33
CA TYR A 427 1.56 0.53 19.88
C TYR A 427 0.95 1.92 19.67
N LEU A 428 -0.26 1.98 19.11
CA LEU A 428 -0.91 3.23 18.75
C LEU A 428 -1.66 3.89 19.90
N ALA A 429 -1.96 3.15 20.95
CA ALA A 429 -2.78 3.68 22.03
C ALA A 429 -1.93 4.24 23.16
N GLN A 430 -1.97 5.57 23.28
CA GLN A 430 -1.66 6.27 24.54
C GLN A 430 -2.48 5.74 25.73
N ASP A 431 -3.56 4.98 25.47
CA ASP A 431 -4.39 4.32 26.48
C ASP A 431 -3.82 2.99 27.01
N TRP A 432 -2.78 2.41 26.37
CA TRP A 432 -2.19 1.12 26.75
C TRP A 432 -0.84 1.24 27.46
N ALA A 433 -0.19 2.39 27.34
CA ALA A 433 1.12 2.70 27.94
C ALA A 433 1.00 3.99 28.79
N GLN A 434 0.71 3.86 30.08
CA GLN A 434 0.66 5.04 30.98
C GLN A 434 1.45 4.92 32.29
N GLU A 435 2.21 3.85 32.54
CA GLU A 435 3.02 3.76 33.76
C GLU A 435 4.53 3.66 33.51
N SER A 436 4.97 3.20 32.33
CA SER A 436 6.39 3.25 31.98
C SER A 436 6.70 4.56 31.26
N GLN A 437 7.74 5.28 31.66
CA GLN A 437 8.35 6.38 30.89
C GLN A 437 9.00 5.90 29.56
N SER A 438 8.70 4.68 29.12
CA SER A 438 9.27 4.05 27.92
C SER A 438 8.36 4.27 26.72
N ASP A 439 8.98 4.34 25.54
CA ASP A 439 8.27 4.45 24.26
C ASP A 439 7.29 3.26 24.09
N PRO A 440 6.05 3.48 23.59
CA PRO A 440 5.04 2.42 23.42
C PRO A 440 5.53 1.20 22.65
N GLY A 441 6.43 1.38 21.67
CA GLY A 441 7.04 0.27 20.93
C GLY A 441 7.94 -0.60 21.80
N THR A 442 8.68 0.02 22.72
CA THR A 442 9.56 -0.71 23.65
C THR A 442 8.74 -1.48 24.69
N ALA A 443 7.69 -0.84 25.23
CA ALA A 443 6.78 -1.48 26.17
C ALA A 443 6.08 -2.71 25.55
N PHE A 444 5.61 -2.58 24.30
CA PHE A 444 5.05 -3.69 23.54
C PHE A 444 6.05 -4.82 23.30
N TYR A 445 7.27 -4.49 22.88
CA TYR A 445 8.31 -5.48 22.61
C TYR A 445 8.66 -6.28 23.87
N ASN A 446 8.86 -5.59 25.00
CA ASN A 446 9.16 -6.24 26.28
C ASN A 446 8.00 -7.15 26.71
N ALA A 447 6.76 -6.65 26.61
CA ALA A 447 5.56 -7.40 26.92
C ALA A 447 5.43 -8.69 26.08
N LEU A 448 5.68 -8.60 24.78
CA LEU A 448 5.67 -9.76 23.90
C LEU A 448 6.82 -10.71 24.25
N SER A 449 8.04 -10.22 24.44
CA SER A 449 9.20 -11.03 24.84
C SER A 449 8.94 -11.81 26.12
N GLU A 450 8.42 -11.15 27.15
CA GLU A 450 8.03 -11.80 28.41
C GLU A 450 6.97 -12.88 28.20
N THR A 451 6.03 -12.68 27.27
CA THR A 451 5.03 -13.69 26.90
C THR A 451 5.68 -14.91 26.26
N LEU A 452 6.57 -14.66 25.30
CA LEU A 452 7.26 -15.74 24.59
C LEU A 452 8.14 -16.54 25.55
N ASP A 453 8.78 -15.88 26.52
CA ASP A 453 9.59 -16.54 27.55
C ASP A 453 8.73 -17.31 28.55
N ALA A 454 7.56 -16.77 28.95
CA ALA A 454 6.63 -17.46 29.85
C ALA A 454 5.99 -18.70 29.20
N VAL A 455 5.77 -18.69 27.88
CA VAL A 455 5.18 -19.82 27.13
C VAL A 455 6.25 -20.86 26.74
N ARG A 456 7.54 -20.60 26.96
CA ARG A 456 8.64 -21.55 26.69
C ARG A 456 8.77 -22.61 27.80
N PHE A 457 7.85 -23.56 27.80
CA PHE A 457 8.03 -24.91 28.37
C PHE A 457 8.50 -25.87 27.25
N PRO A 458 8.98 -27.09 27.51
CA PRO A 458 10.11 -27.64 26.76
C PRO A 458 9.72 -28.35 25.45
N ASP A 459 8.87 -27.78 24.56
CA ASP A 459 8.77 -28.09 23.10
C ASP A 459 7.51 -27.55 22.32
N PRO A 460 6.66 -26.60 22.77
CA PRO A 460 5.49 -26.24 21.98
C PRO A 460 5.88 -25.40 20.75
N LYS A 461 5.25 -25.70 19.60
CA LYS A 461 5.32 -24.85 18.41
C LYS A 461 4.54 -23.56 18.69
N LEU A 462 5.24 -22.44 18.60
CA LEU A 462 4.66 -21.13 18.85
C LEU A 462 4.35 -20.43 17.52
N PHE A 463 3.10 -20.03 17.35
CA PHE A 463 2.65 -19.20 16.23
C PHE A 463 2.07 -17.91 16.76
N TRP A 464 2.22 -16.81 16.02
CA TRP A 464 1.53 -15.57 16.33
C TRP A 464 0.89 -14.97 15.07
N SER A 465 -0.22 -14.25 15.24
CA SER A 465 -0.87 -13.52 14.14
C SER A 465 0.01 -12.36 13.64
N PRO A 466 -0.12 -11.96 12.36
CA PRO A 466 0.72 -10.90 11.78
C PRO A 466 0.68 -9.60 12.60
N ILE A 467 1.86 -9.12 12.99
CA ILE A 467 2.07 -7.78 13.55
C ILE A 467 2.24 -6.87 12.32
N SER A 468 1.46 -5.80 12.19
CA SER A 468 1.42 -5.05 10.93
C SER A 468 2.77 -4.54 10.44
N HIS A 469 2.95 -4.41 9.12
CA HIS A 469 4.26 -4.12 8.50
C HIS A 469 4.96 -2.81 8.95
N ARG A 470 4.31 -1.93 9.71
CA ARG A 470 4.97 -0.76 10.31
C ARG A 470 5.93 -1.10 11.45
N PHE A 471 5.99 -2.36 11.89
CA PHE A 471 6.75 -2.76 13.07
C PHE A 471 8.12 -3.40 12.79
N HIS A 472 8.52 -3.59 11.53
CA HIS A 472 9.84 -4.13 11.19
C HIS A 472 11.01 -3.13 11.30
N SER A 473 10.76 -1.85 11.62
CA SER A 473 11.79 -0.83 11.71
C SER A 473 12.54 -0.77 13.04
N ILE A 474 12.25 -1.68 13.98
CA ILE A 474 12.95 -1.76 15.26
C ILE A 474 13.59 -3.15 15.34
N ARG A 475 14.86 -3.21 14.89
CA ARG A 475 15.78 -4.31 15.15
C ARG A 475 16.70 -3.92 16.30
#